data_AF-A0A380DZL2-F1
#
_entry.id   AF-A0A380DZL2-F1
#
_cell.length_a   1.000
_cell.length_b   1.000
_cell.length_c   1.000
_cell.angle_alpha   90.00
_cell.angle_beta   90.00
_cell.angle_gamma   90.00
#
_symmetry.space_group_name_H-M   'P 1'
#
loop_
_entity.id
_entity.type
_entity.pdbx_description
1 polymer ?
#
loop_
_entity_poly.entity_id
_entity_poly.type
_entity_poly.pdbx_seq_one_letter_code
_entity_poly.pdbx_strand_id
1 'polypeptide(L)'
;MLNEGYQFFGVLYIGAILTKDGSKVIEFNARFGDPEAQVLLSRMESDLMQHIIDLDEGKRTEFKWKNESIVGVMLASKGYPDAYEKGHKVSGFDLNETILLVD
;
A
#
# COMPACT_ATOMS: atom_id res chain seq x y z
N MET A 1 7.65 -21.37 5.37
CA MET A 1 6.91 -21.30 4.09
C MET A 1 7.49 -22.20 3.00
N LEU A 2 8.54 -21.83 2.27
CA LEU A 2 9.02 -22.65 1.14
C LEU A 2 9.46 -24.06 1.56
N ASN A 3 10.25 -24.17 2.65
CA ASN A 3 10.67 -25.48 3.18
C ASN A 3 9.54 -26.28 3.85
N GLU A 4 8.39 -25.63 4.09
CA GLU A 4 7.19 -26.26 4.66
C GLU A 4 6.15 -26.59 3.57
N GLY A 5 6.49 -26.36 2.29
CA GLY A 5 5.61 -26.63 1.14
C GLY A 5 4.57 -25.54 0.85
N TYR A 6 4.61 -24.39 1.55
CA TYR A 6 3.70 -23.28 1.32
C TYR A 6 4.32 -22.24 0.38
N GLN A 7 3.77 -22.13 -0.83
CA GLN A 7 4.10 -21.09 -1.79
C GLN A 7 3.19 -19.88 -1.59
N PHE A 8 3.74 -18.67 -1.67
CA PHE A 8 2.99 -17.41 -1.60
C PHE A 8 3.23 -16.62 -2.88
N PHE A 9 2.15 -16.12 -3.48
CA PHE A 9 2.19 -15.23 -4.63
C PHE A 9 1.33 -14.00 -4.34
N GLY A 10 1.90 -12.82 -4.53
CA GLY A 10 1.25 -11.54 -4.23
C GLY A 10 2.12 -10.62 -3.37
N VAL A 11 1.47 -9.76 -2.59
CA VAL A 11 2.14 -8.77 -1.72
C VAL A 11 2.29 -9.32 -0.31
N LEU A 12 3.53 -9.53 0.12
CA LEU A 12 3.85 -9.81 1.52
C LEU A 12 4.26 -8.51 2.20
N TYR A 13 3.32 -7.90 2.93
CA TYR A 13 3.59 -6.75 3.76
C TYR A 13 4.12 -7.21 5.11
N ILE A 14 5.21 -6.59 5.57
CA ILE A 14 5.88 -6.92 6.83
C ILE A 14 5.86 -5.68 7.73
N GLY A 15 5.01 -5.70 8.74
CA GLY A 15 5.04 -4.72 9.82
C GLY A 15 6.23 -5.05 10.72
N ALA A 16 7.21 -4.15 10.82
CA ALA A 16 8.44 -4.38 11.56
C ALA A 16 8.82 -3.20 12.45
N ILE A 17 9.57 -3.49 13.50
CA ILE A 17 10.12 -2.50 14.43
C ILE A 17 11.64 -2.59 14.50
N LEU A 18 12.29 -1.43 14.52
CA LEU A 18 13.73 -1.34 14.77
C LEU A 18 13.98 -1.39 16.28
N THR A 19 14.74 -2.38 16.72
CA THR A 19 15.14 -2.54 18.12
C THR A 19 16.66 -2.44 18.27
N LYS A 20 17.16 -2.39 19.50
CA LYS A 20 18.61 -2.41 19.78
C LYS A 20 19.31 -3.66 19.25
N ASP A 21 18.57 -4.77 19.10
CA ASP A 21 19.09 -6.04 18.59
C ASP A 21 18.86 -6.22 17.07
N GLY A 22 18.39 -5.18 16.38
CA GLY A 22 18.02 -5.23 14.97
C GLY A 22 16.51 -5.17 14.70
N SER A 23 16.12 -5.34 13.44
CA SER A 23 14.71 -5.34 13.04
C SER A 23 14.00 -6.62 13.51
N LYS A 24 12.78 -6.45 14.05
CA LYS A 24 11.91 -7.57 14.46
C LYS A 24 10.56 -7.42 13.80
N VAL A 25 10.01 -8.54 13.32
CA VAL A 25 8.67 -8.56 12.73
C VAL A 25 7.63 -8.45 13.84
N ILE A 26 6.66 -7.56 13.65
CA ILE A 26 5.44 -7.44 14.48
C ILE A 26 4.33 -8.28 13.86
N GLU A 27 4.11 -8.14 12.56
CA GLU A 27 3.00 -8.77 11.86
C GLU A 27 3.27 -8.96 10.36
N PHE A 28 2.47 -9.84 9.76
CA PHE A 28 2.42 -10.07 8.32
C PHE A 28 1.02 -9.76 7.79
N ASN A 29 0.94 -9.12 6.63
CA ASN A 29 -0.29 -8.95 5.86
C ASN A 29 -0.08 -9.51 4.44
N ALA A 30 -1.10 -10.17 3.89
CA ALA A 30 -1.06 -10.83 2.58
C ALA A 30 -1.61 -9.95 1.44
N ARG A 31 -1.48 -8.62 1.58
CA ARG A 31 -2.03 -7.60 0.69
C ARG A 31 -1.27 -6.28 0.87
N PHE A 32 -1.54 -5.29 0.02
CA PHE A 32 -1.06 -3.93 0.27
C PHE A 32 -1.66 -3.30 1.53
N GLY A 33 -0.85 -2.53 2.24
CA GLY A 33 -1.31 -1.68 3.34
C GLY A 33 -2.28 -0.60 2.87
N ASP A 34 -3.19 -0.19 3.76
CA ASP A 34 -4.01 1.01 3.60
C ASP A 34 -3.79 1.84 4.88
N PRO A 35 -3.23 3.07 4.80
CA PRO A 35 -3.05 3.90 3.60
C PRO A 35 -1.68 3.79 2.89
N GLU A 36 -0.88 2.74 3.12
CA GLU A 36 0.48 2.67 2.56
C GLU A 36 0.52 2.50 1.03
N ALA A 37 -0.44 1.82 0.42
CA ALA A 37 -0.50 1.66 -1.04
C ALA A 37 -0.58 3.01 -1.76
N GLN A 38 -1.36 3.95 -1.26
CA GLN A 38 -1.62 5.23 -1.88
C GLN A 38 -0.32 6.02 -2.05
N VAL A 39 0.56 6.02 -1.05
CA VAL A 39 1.85 6.71 -1.12
C VAL A 39 2.90 5.89 -1.89
N LEU A 40 2.92 4.57 -1.71
CA LEU A 40 3.90 3.71 -2.36
C LEU A 40 3.69 3.68 -3.87
N LEU A 41 2.48 3.34 -4.32
CA LEU A 41 2.16 3.19 -5.74
C LEU A 41 2.27 4.53 -6.49
N SER A 42 1.94 5.65 -5.85
CA SER A 42 2.11 6.98 -6.46
C SER A 42 3.58 7.35 -6.74
N ARG A 43 4.54 6.76 -6.00
CA ARG A 43 5.99 6.91 -6.24
C ARG A 43 6.51 5.96 -7.31
N MET A 44 5.77 4.93 -7.70
CA MET A 44 6.21 3.96 -8.69
C MET A 44 6.23 4.61 -10.08
N GLU A 45 7.34 4.49 -10.79
CA GLU A 45 7.48 4.93 -12.19
C GLU A 45 7.24 3.80 -13.19
N SER A 46 7.56 2.57 -12.77
CA SER A 46 7.37 1.38 -13.57
C SER A 46 5.92 0.87 -13.52
N ASP A 47 5.54 0.08 -14.53
CA ASP A 47 4.18 -0.43 -14.66
C ASP A 47 3.93 -1.59 -13.69
N LEU A 48 3.06 -1.37 -12.71
CA LEU A 48 2.64 -2.39 -11.73
C LEU A 48 2.05 -3.64 -12.41
N MET A 49 1.25 -3.47 -13.46
CA MET A 49 0.63 -4.61 -14.13
C MET A 49 1.68 -5.49 -14.80
N GLN A 50 2.67 -4.86 -15.46
CA GLN A 50 3.78 -5.60 -16.06
C GLN A 50 4.59 -6.35 -15.00
N HIS A 51 4.83 -5.75 -13.83
CA HIS A 51 5.49 -6.45 -12.72
C HIS A 51 4.73 -7.68 -12.25
N ILE A 52 3.39 -7.59 -12.14
CA ILE A 52 2.56 -8.73 -11.73
C ILE A 52 2.65 -9.85 -12.76
N ILE A 53 2.54 -9.53 -14.05
CA ILE A 53 2.66 -10.51 -15.16
C ILE A 53 4.03 -11.18 -15.13
N ASP A 54 5.11 -10.39 -15.05
CA ASP A 54 6.48 -10.92 -15.02
C ASP A 54 6.70 -11.85 -13.82
N LEU A 55 6.20 -11.47 -12.64
CA LEU A 55 6.33 -12.29 -11.43
C LEU A 55 5.54 -13.59 -11.54
N ASP A 56 4.33 -13.57 -12.12
CA ASP A 56 3.50 -14.78 -12.35
C ASP A 56 4.21 -15.75 -13.29
N GLU A 57 4.91 -15.22 -14.30
CA GLU A 57 5.73 -16.00 -15.24
C GLU A 57 7.12 -16.38 -14.67
N GLY A 58 7.40 -16.08 -13.39
CA GLY A 58 8.67 -16.40 -12.74
C GLY A 58 9.87 -15.61 -13.26
N LYS A 59 9.62 -14.49 -13.95
CA LYS A 59 10.66 -13.59 -14.46
C LYS A 59 11.15 -12.66 -13.36
N ARG A 60 12.43 -12.28 -13.45
CA ARG A 60 12.99 -11.23 -12.59
C ARG A 60 12.43 -9.89 -13.02
N THR A 61 11.98 -9.10 -12.05
CA THR A 61 11.46 -7.77 -12.27
C THR A 61 12.19 -6.72 -11.41
N GLU A 62 12.27 -5.49 -11.88
CA GLU A 62 12.91 -4.37 -11.17
C GLU A 62 11.98 -3.17 -11.13
N PHE A 63 11.58 -2.79 -9.91
CA PHE A 63 10.71 -1.63 -9.68
C PHE A 63 11.50 -0.33 -9.79
N LYS A 64 10.98 0.63 -10.57
CA LYS A 64 11.53 1.98 -10.70
C LYS A 64 10.70 2.94 -9.87
N TRP A 65 11.38 3.87 -9.20
CA TRP A 65 10.79 4.78 -8.24
C TRP A 65 11.22 6.21 -8.48
N LYS A 66 10.29 7.15 -8.29
CA LYS A 66 10.59 8.57 -8.24
C LYS A 66 11.48 8.87 -7.03
N ASN A 67 12.44 9.76 -7.20
CA ASN A 67 13.29 10.26 -6.11
C ASN A 67 12.55 11.20 -5.15
N GLU A 68 11.33 11.62 -5.53
CA GLU A 68 10.47 12.49 -4.73
C GLU A 68 9.87 11.75 -3.53
N SER A 69 9.58 12.51 -2.47
CA SER A 69 8.81 12.02 -1.32
C SER A 69 7.33 12.30 -1.53
N ILE A 70 6.47 11.35 -1.12
CA ILE A 70 5.00 11.50 -1.17
C ILE A 70 4.45 11.34 0.24
N VAL A 71 3.54 12.23 0.63
CA VAL A 71 2.81 12.20 1.90
C VAL A 71 1.32 12.14 1.59
N GLY A 72 0.63 11.15 2.18
CA GLY A 72 -0.82 11.04 2.15
C GLY A 72 -1.42 11.54 3.46
N VAL A 73 -2.54 12.25 3.38
CA VAL A 73 -3.32 12.69 4.55
C VAL A 73 -4.71 12.05 4.45
N MET A 74 -5.05 11.24 5.45
CA MET A 74 -6.38 10.65 5.54
C MET A 74 -7.34 11.63 6.22
N LEU A 75 -8.46 11.93 5.56
CA LEU A 75 -9.58 12.64 6.16
C LEU A 75 -10.62 11.62 6.63
N ALA A 76 -10.85 11.54 7.93
CA ALA A 76 -11.82 10.64 8.52
C ALA A 76 -13.04 11.39 9.07
N SER A 77 -14.20 10.74 9.07
CA SER A 77 -15.39 11.27 9.73
C SER A 77 -15.14 11.48 11.23
N LYS A 78 -15.68 12.56 11.78
CA LYS A 78 -15.60 12.86 13.21
C LYS A 78 -16.21 11.70 14.01
N GLY A 79 -15.43 11.12 14.92
CA GLY A 79 -15.82 9.97 15.74
C GLY A 79 -15.06 8.67 15.39
N TYR A 80 -14.37 8.61 14.25
CA TYR A 80 -13.48 7.49 13.92
C TYR A 80 -12.41 7.27 15.02
N PRO A 81 -12.07 6.02 15.41
CA PRO A 81 -12.46 4.74 14.80
C PRO A 81 -13.79 4.13 15.30
N ASP A 82 -14.49 4.81 16.20
CA ASP A 82 -15.73 4.32 16.82
C ASP A 82 -16.96 4.64 15.95
N ALA A 83 -18.14 4.79 16.57
CA ALA A 83 -19.35 5.19 15.85
C ALA A 83 -19.22 6.64 15.33
N TYR A 84 -19.48 6.83 14.04
CA TYR A 84 -19.49 8.13 13.38
C TYR A 84 -20.74 8.28 12.48
N GLU A 85 -21.12 9.52 12.23
CA GLU A 85 -22.24 9.83 11.33
C GLU A 85 -21.85 9.63 9.85
N LYS A 86 -22.80 9.11 9.07
CA LYS A 86 -22.64 8.83 7.63
C LYS A 86 -23.53 9.76 6.80
N GLY A 87 -23.22 9.90 5.52
CA GLY A 87 -24.05 10.65 4.57
C GLY A 87 -23.74 12.16 4.51
N HIS A 88 -22.64 12.61 5.13
CA HIS A 88 -22.17 13.98 4.92
C HIS A 88 -21.79 14.19 3.46
N LYS A 89 -22.23 15.32 2.89
CA LYS A 89 -21.82 15.73 1.55
C LYS A 89 -20.33 16.10 1.59
N VAL A 90 -19.52 15.42 0.78
CA VAL A 90 -18.14 15.81 0.51
C VAL A 90 -18.13 16.76 -0.69
N SER A 91 -17.41 17.88 -0.59
CA SER A 91 -17.30 18.89 -1.65
C SER A 91 -15.98 19.64 -1.52
N GLY A 92 -15.62 20.44 -2.53
CA GLY A 92 -14.40 21.26 -2.51
C GLY A 92 -13.19 20.60 -3.18
N PHE A 93 -13.42 19.62 -4.05
CA PHE A 93 -12.41 18.97 -4.87
C PHE A 93 -12.84 18.98 -6.35
N ASP A 94 -11.88 19.10 -7.26
CA ASP A 94 -12.09 18.98 -8.72
C ASP A 94 -11.58 17.62 -9.19
N LEU A 95 -12.45 16.82 -9.82
CA LEU A 95 -12.12 15.49 -10.33
C LEU A 95 -11.12 15.50 -11.49
N ASN A 96 -10.76 16.68 -12.02
CA ASN A 96 -9.73 16.82 -13.05
C ASN A 96 -8.30 16.83 -12.50
N GLU A 97 -8.10 16.96 -11.18
CA GLU A 97 -6.81 16.72 -10.54
C GLU A 97 -6.60 15.22 -10.31
N THR A 98 -5.36 14.77 -10.10
CA THR A 98 -5.08 13.37 -9.75
C THR A 98 -5.63 13.07 -8.36
N ILE A 99 -6.91 12.72 -8.30
CA ILE A 99 -7.61 12.28 -7.10
C ILE A 99 -7.76 10.76 -7.18
N LEU A 100 -7.07 10.06 -6.29
CA LEU A 100 -7.35 8.66 -6.00
C LEU A 100 -8.51 8.62 -5.01
N LEU A 101 -9.73 8.42 -5.52
CA LEU A 101 -10.87 8.06 -4.69
C LEU A 101 -10.71 6.58 -4.30
N VAL A 102 -10.65 6.34 -3.00
CA VAL A 102 -10.61 4.99 -2.43
C VAL A 102 -11.87 4.88 -1.57
N ASP A 103 -12.74 3.93 -1.92
CA ASP A 103 -14.06 3.72 -1.30
C ASP A 103 -13.98 3.07 0.10
#